data_AF-A0A1L7RR77-F1
#
_entry.id   AF-A0A1L7RR77-F1
#
_cell.length_a   1.000
_cell.length_b   1.000
_cell.length_c   1.000
_cell.angle_alpha   90.00
_cell.angle_beta   90.00
_cell.angle_gamma   90.00
#
_symmetry.space_group_name_H-M   'P 1'
#
loop_
_entity.id
_entity.type
_entity.pdbx_description
1 polymer ?
#
loop_
_entity_poly.entity_id
_entity_poly.type
_entity_poly.pdbx_seq_one_letter_code
_entity_poly.pdbx_strand_id
1 'polypeptide(L)'
;MSQRARIVALVSALAVVVAAVVGYELAVRPSATTSTSASRSAAPAAPSQRPTADAENTPAGDSSILVVYFSRTKGVYGGDLTVGNTARIAQMIQDRTGADSYEIVPLADYPSDYQETTEVAQEELDADARPEIRDPLPDVSGYDTVFVGAPIWWGEYPMVVRTFLDAVDLNGKTVIPFTTHEGSGLGNTQQQLEAQYPQATVLDGLAVRGSQAADAEPDVDAWLENLGL
;
A
#
# COMPACT_ATOMS: atom_id res chain seq x y z
N MET A 1 36.72 -26.18 -44.96
CA MET A 1 36.64 -26.15 -43.48
C MET A 1 35.21 -26.41 -43.06
N SER A 2 34.97 -27.46 -42.27
CA SER A 2 33.62 -27.83 -41.84
C SER A 2 33.08 -26.87 -40.77
N GLN A 3 31.76 -26.68 -40.73
CA GLN A 3 31.04 -25.76 -39.84
C GLN A 3 31.35 -25.95 -38.34
N ARG A 4 31.82 -27.14 -37.96
CA ARG A 4 32.29 -27.48 -36.60
C ARG A 4 33.61 -26.80 -36.21
N ALA A 5 34.49 -26.51 -37.18
CA ALA A 5 35.78 -25.84 -36.91
C ALA A 5 35.64 -24.33 -36.64
N ARG A 6 34.55 -23.70 -37.12
CA ARG A 6 34.29 -22.26 -36.91
C ARG A 6 33.73 -21.96 -35.51
N ILE A 7 32.97 -22.88 -34.92
CA ILE A 7 32.36 -22.71 -33.60
C ILE A 7 33.39 -22.89 -32.48
N VAL A 8 34.31 -23.85 -32.62
CA VAL A 8 35.40 -24.05 -31.63
C VAL A 8 36.38 -22.87 -31.62
N ALA A 9 36.65 -22.25 -32.77
CA ALA A 9 37.52 -21.07 -32.85
C ALA A 9 36.91 -19.82 -32.17
N LEU A 10 35.58 -19.64 -32.24
CA LEU A 10 34.89 -18.49 -31.63
C LEU A 10 34.79 -18.57 -30.10
N VAL A 11 34.57 -19.77 -29.54
CA VAL A 11 34.52 -19.97 -28.07
C VAL A 11 35.90 -19.81 -27.43
N SER A 12 36.96 -20.17 -28.15
CA SER A 12 38.36 -20.04 -27.67
C SER A 12 38.82 -18.58 -27.61
N ALA A 13 38.38 -17.73 -28.55
CA ALA A 13 38.78 -16.32 -28.60
C ALA A 13 38.14 -15.48 -27.47
N LEU A 14 36.91 -15.80 -27.06
CA LEU A 14 36.21 -15.07 -26.00
C LEU A 14 36.82 -15.32 -24.60
N ALA A 15 37.31 -16.53 -24.33
CA ALA A 15 37.95 -16.87 -23.06
C ALA A 15 39.30 -16.14 -22.84
N VAL A 16 40.03 -15.83 -23.92
CA VAL A 16 41.32 -15.11 -23.85
C VAL A 16 41.11 -13.62 -23.54
N VAL A 17 40.02 -13.02 -24.02
CA VAL A 17 39.69 -11.60 -23.75
C VAL A 17 39.26 -11.38 -22.30
N VAL A 18 38.51 -12.31 -21.70
CA VAL A 18 38.10 -12.23 -20.28
C VAL A 18 39.30 -12.31 -19.33
N ALA A 19 40.30 -13.14 -19.64
CA ALA A 19 41.52 -13.26 -18.83
C ALA A 19 42.40 -11.98 -18.88
N ALA A 20 42.39 -11.26 -20.00
CA ALA A 20 43.16 -10.02 -20.16
C ALA A 20 42.55 -8.83 -19.39
N VAL A 21 41.21 -8.74 -19.31
CA VAL A 21 40.51 -7.65 -18.59
C VAL A 21 40.61 -7.82 -17.07
N VAL A 22 40.51 -9.05 -16.55
CA VAL A 22 40.65 -9.33 -15.11
C VAL A 22 42.11 -9.17 -14.64
N GLY A 23 43.08 -9.46 -15.50
CA GLY A 23 44.50 -9.25 -15.20
C GLY A 23 44.93 -7.77 -15.10
N TYR A 24 44.26 -6.88 -15.83
CA TYR A 24 44.58 -5.44 -15.82
C TYR A 24 44.08 -4.74 -14.54
N GLU A 25 42.93 -5.16 -13.99
CA GLU A 25 42.34 -4.56 -12.77
C GLU A 25 43.06 -4.93 -11.46
N LEU A 26 43.91 -5.97 -11.48
CA LEU A 26 44.75 -6.34 -10.32
C LEU A 26 46.12 -5.66 -10.31
N ALA A 27 46.54 -5.02 -11.42
CA ALA A 27 47.84 -4.36 -11.54
C ALA A 27 47.82 -2.86 -11.18
N VAL A 28 46.64 -2.24 -11.06
CA VAL A 28 46.49 -0.79 -10.85
C VAL A 28 45.77 -0.48 -9.53
N ARG A 29 46.34 -0.94 -8.41
CA ARG A 29 45.99 -0.43 -7.07
C ARG A 29 47.21 0.23 -6.41
N PRO A 30 47.25 1.55 -6.25
CA PRO A 30 48.28 2.18 -5.43
C PRO A 30 48.03 1.85 -3.95
N SER A 31 49.06 1.32 -3.28
CA SER A 31 49.10 1.15 -1.84
C SER A 31 49.40 2.51 -1.19
N ALA A 32 48.57 2.95 -0.26
CA ALA A 32 48.90 4.05 0.65
C ALA A 32 48.83 3.54 2.10
N THR A 33 49.99 3.57 2.75
CA THR A 33 50.22 3.10 4.11
C THR A 33 50.31 4.30 5.06
N THR A 34 49.77 4.10 6.26
CA THR A 34 50.13 4.70 7.57
C THR A 34 49.68 6.13 7.87
N SER A 35 48.94 6.27 8.98
CA SER A 35 49.50 6.87 10.21
C SER A 35 48.66 6.57 11.44
N THR A 36 49.33 6.00 12.44
CA THR A 36 48.90 5.80 13.82
C THR A 36 48.86 7.14 14.56
N SER A 37 47.83 7.38 15.36
CA SER A 37 47.94 8.15 16.61
C SER A 37 46.80 7.78 17.55
N ALA A 38 47.18 7.28 18.72
CA ALA A 38 46.28 6.97 19.82
C ALA A 38 46.17 8.19 20.74
N SER A 39 44.94 8.54 21.15
CA SER A 39 44.71 9.24 22.41
C SER A 39 43.44 8.69 23.07
N ARG A 40 43.57 8.28 24.34
CA ARG A 40 42.47 7.91 25.23
C ARG A 40 41.93 9.18 25.87
N SER A 41 40.61 9.34 25.90
CA SER A 41 39.93 10.05 26.99
C SER A 41 38.51 9.48 27.15
N ALA A 42 38.12 9.29 28.41
CA ALA A 42 36.93 8.55 28.83
C ALA A 42 35.67 9.43 28.95
N ALA A 43 34.52 8.85 28.59
CA ALA A 43 33.15 8.92 29.17
C ALA A 43 32.58 10.28 29.69
N PRO A 44 31.28 10.59 29.47
CA PRO A 44 30.18 9.75 29.99
C PRO A 44 28.94 9.60 29.08
N ALA A 45 28.02 8.79 29.59
CA ALA A 45 26.87 8.17 28.95
C ALA A 45 25.63 9.07 28.74
N ALA A 46 24.72 8.51 27.93
CA ALA A 46 23.26 8.68 27.82
C ALA A 46 22.71 9.64 26.73
N PRO A 47 21.50 9.39 26.18
CA PRO A 47 20.71 8.16 26.11
C PRO A 47 20.35 7.72 24.67
N SER A 48 20.07 6.43 24.53
CA SER A 48 19.42 5.80 23.38
C SER A 48 17.99 6.33 23.22
N GLN A 49 17.67 6.87 22.05
CA GLN A 49 16.31 6.83 21.49
C GLN A 49 16.42 6.60 19.98
N ARG A 50 16.29 5.34 19.58
CA ARG A 50 15.89 4.95 18.23
C ARG A 50 14.36 4.93 18.27
N PRO A 51 13.62 5.67 17.43
CA PRO A 51 12.23 5.36 17.23
C PRO A 51 12.19 4.00 16.51
N THR A 52 11.73 2.98 17.22
CA THR A 52 11.24 1.74 16.62
C THR A 52 9.98 2.10 15.85
N ALA A 53 10.02 1.94 14.53
CA ALA A 53 8.87 2.06 13.64
C ALA A 53 8.01 0.78 13.70
N ASP A 54 7.62 0.40 14.90
CA ASP A 54 6.54 -0.54 15.18
C ASP A 54 5.42 0.30 15.80
N ALA A 55 4.87 1.22 14.99
CA ALA A 55 3.69 1.99 15.40
C ALA A 55 2.48 1.11 15.15
N GLU A 56 1.78 0.77 16.24
CA GLU A 56 0.43 0.23 16.26
C GLU A 56 -0.44 0.84 15.15
N ASN A 57 -0.79 0.04 14.14
CA ASN A 57 -1.91 0.31 13.23
C ASN A 57 -3.25 0.09 13.97
N THR A 58 -3.29 0.37 15.28
CA THR A 58 -4.47 0.26 16.13
C THR A 58 -4.93 1.68 16.40
N PRO A 59 -6.12 2.07 15.94
CA PRO A 59 -6.62 3.41 16.20
C PRO A 59 -6.83 3.65 17.70
N ALA A 60 -6.67 4.90 18.13
CA ALA A 60 -6.58 5.26 19.54
C ALA A 60 -7.93 5.17 20.27
N GLY A 61 -9.04 5.26 19.53
CA GLY A 61 -10.40 5.26 20.10
C GLY A 61 -10.78 6.61 20.73
N ASP A 62 -10.05 7.67 20.40
CA ASP A 62 -10.31 9.03 20.88
C ASP A 62 -11.36 9.76 20.00
N SER A 63 -11.69 9.21 18.84
CA SER A 63 -12.69 9.71 17.90
C SER A 63 -13.92 8.81 17.83
N SER A 64 -15.09 9.38 17.51
CA SER A 64 -16.30 8.61 17.16
C SER A 64 -16.32 8.20 15.68
N ILE A 65 -15.30 8.61 14.91
CA ILE A 65 -15.18 8.36 13.48
C ILE A 65 -13.93 7.53 13.20
N LEU A 66 -14.09 6.47 12.41
CA LEU A 66 -13.00 5.62 11.92
C LEU A 66 -12.91 5.71 10.40
N VAL A 67 -11.70 5.88 9.85
CA VAL A 67 -11.41 5.69 8.43
C VAL A 67 -10.63 4.39 8.22
N VAL A 68 -11.31 3.39 7.64
CA VAL A 68 -10.71 2.12 7.25
C VAL A 68 -10.41 2.16 5.76
N TYR A 69 -9.20 1.81 5.34
CA TYR A 69 -8.88 1.80 3.92
C TYR A 69 -7.82 0.79 3.50
N PHE A 70 -7.90 0.31 2.26
CA PHE A 70 -6.82 -0.38 1.58
C PHE A 70 -6.22 0.55 0.53
N SER A 71 -4.88 0.64 0.46
CA SER A 71 -4.21 1.37 -0.61
C SER A 71 -2.93 0.68 -1.09
N ARG A 72 -2.50 1.03 -2.29
CA ARG A 72 -1.28 0.50 -2.90
C ARG A 72 -0.42 1.62 -3.47
N THR A 73 0.88 1.38 -3.45
CA THR A 73 1.90 2.24 -4.06
C THR A 73 2.59 1.58 -5.26
N LYS A 74 2.47 0.26 -5.40
CA LYS A 74 3.00 -0.54 -6.51
C LYS A 74 1.87 -1.22 -7.27
N GLY A 75 2.08 -1.56 -8.53
CA GLY A 75 1.06 -2.20 -9.36
C GLY A 75 -0.19 -1.33 -9.50
N VAL A 76 0.00 -0.01 -9.60
CA VAL A 76 -1.07 0.99 -9.75
C VAL A 76 -1.10 1.47 -11.19
N TYR A 77 -2.31 1.72 -11.72
CA TYR A 77 -2.47 2.31 -13.04
C TYR A 77 -1.77 3.68 -13.11
N GLY A 78 -0.98 3.91 -14.15
CA GLY A 78 -0.17 5.13 -14.28
C GLY A 78 1.22 5.07 -13.63
N GLY A 79 1.53 3.96 -12.92
CA GLY A 79 2.86 3.68 -12.38
C GLY A 79 2.93 3.78 -10.85
N ASP A 80 4.15 3.53 -10.33
CA ASP A 80 4.41 3.52 -8.91
C ASP A 80 4.21 4.89 -8.26
N LEU A 81 3.69 4.88 -7.03
CA LEU A 81 3.41 6.07 -6.23
C LEU A 81 4.28 6.09 -4.97
N THR A 82 4.55 7.29 -4.44
CA THR A 82 5.12 7.43 -3.09
C THR A 82 4.05 7.24 -2.01
N VAL A 83 2.83 7.70 -2.29
CA VAL A 83 1.66 7.57 -1.42
C VAL A 83 0.50 7.06 -2.27
N GLY A 84 -0.19 6.02 -1.81
CA GLY A 84 -1.30 5.43 -2.54
C GLY A 84 -2.46 6.41 -2.70
N ASN A 85 -3.17 6.32 -3.83
CA ASN A 85 -4.28 7.26 -4.12
C ASN A 85 -5.36 7.22 -3.04
N THR A 86 -5.78 6.03 -2.60
CA THR A 86 -6.79 5.88 -1.54
C THR A 86 -6.27 6.36 -0.19
N ALA A 87 -4.98 6.14 0.11
CA ALA A 87 -4.36 6.63 1.34
C ALA A 87 -4.38 8.17 1.39
N ARG A 88 -4.23 8.86 0.26
CA ARG A 88 -4.37 10.34 0.21
C ARG A 88 -5.78 10.77 0.61
N ILE A 89 -6.81 10.13 0.07
CA ILE A 89 -8.20 10.45 0.42
C ILE A 89 -8.50 10.12 1.89
N ALA A 90 -7.97 9.00 2.39
CA ALA A 90 -8.10 8.64 3.80
C ALA A 90 -7.46 9.69 4.71
N GLN A 91 -6.24 10.13 4.41
CA GLN A 91 -5.55 11.21 5.14
C GLN A 91 -6.35 12.51 5.11
N MET A 92 -6.88 12.87 3.94
CA MET A 92 -7.74 14.04 3.76
C MET A 92 -9.00 13.98 4.63
N ILE A 93 -9.64 12.81 4.77
CA ILE A 93 -10.78 12.62 5.68
C ILE A 93 -10.30 12.80 7.12
N GLN A 94 -9.16 12.18 7.45
CA GLN A 94 -8.60 12.18 8.79
C GLN A 94 -8.26 13.60 9.28
N ASP A 95 -7.60 14.40 8.44
CA ASP A 95 -7.20 15.78 8.76
C ASP A 95 -8.40 16.71 9.01
N ARG A 96 -9.54 16.44 8.34
CA ARG A 96 -10.76 17.26 8.44
C ARG A 96 -11.63 16.87 9.62
N THR A 97 -11.70 15.57 9.92
CA THR A 97 -12.67 15.02 10.89
C THR A 97 -12.03 14.66 12.23
N GLY A 98 -10.69 14.59 12.30
CA GLY A 98 -9.99 14.01 13.45
C GLY A 98 -10.29 12.52 13.61
N ALA A 99 -10.66 11.82 12.53
CA ALA A 99 -10.94 10.39 12.57
C ALA A 99 -9.72 9.59 13.01
N ASP A 100 -10.00 8.49 13.70
CA ASP A 100 -9.05 7.40 13.84
C ASP A 100 -8.84 6.71 12.48
N SER A 101 -7.67 6.10 12.22
CA SER A 101 -7.43 5.37 10.96
C SER A 101 -6.97 3.94 11.17
N TYR A 102 -7.34 3.09 10.21
CA TYR A 102 -6.88 1.72 10.09
C TYR A 102 -6.57 1.42 8.62
N GLU A 103 -5.30 1.16 8.31
CA GLU A 103 -4.93 0.67 6.98
C GLU A 103 -5.08 -0.86 6.93
N ILE A 104 -5.88 -1.37 6.00
CA ILE A 104 -5.96 -2.79 5.69
C ILE A 104 -4.69 -3.15 4.93
N VAL A 105 -3.83 -3.95 5.56
CA VAL A 105 -2.60 -4.43 4.93
C VAL A 105 -2.69 -5.95 4.76
N PRO A 106 -2.62 -6.50 3.53
CA PRO A 106 -2.69 -7.94 3.32
C PRO A 106 -1.46 -8.65 3.92
N LEU A 107 -1.64 -9.86 4.45
CA LEU A 107 -0.55 -10.67 4.97
C LEU A 107 0.43 -11.05 3.85
N ALA A 108 -0.09 -11.45 2.69
CA ALA A 108 0.68 -11.67 1.48
C ALA A 108 0.59 -10.43 0.58
N ASP A 109 1.74 -9.84 0.24
CA ASP A 109 1.76 -8.67 -0.64
C ASP A 109 1.31 -9.04 -2.06
N TYR A 110 0.43 -8.22 -2.63
CA TYR A 110 0.08 -8.30 -4.06
C TYR A 110 1.32 -8.03 -4.95
N PRO A 111 1.41 -8.64 -6.15
CA PRO A 111 2.52 -8.43 -7.08
C PRO A 111 2.79 -6.96 -7.38
N SER A 112 4.06 -6.55 -7.57
CA SER A 112 4.37 -5.15 -7.87
C SER A 112 4.05 -4.75 -9.31
N ASP A 113 3.92 -5.71 -10.22
CA ASP A 113 3.49 -5.46 -11.60
C ASP A 113 1.98 -5.24 -11.66
N TYR A 114 1.54 -4.29 -12.49
CA TYR A 114 0.12 -3.95 -12.62
C TYR A 114 -0.67 -5.12 -13.21
N GLN A 115 -0.19 -5.75 -14.29
CA GLN A 115 -0.91 -6.83 -14.94
C GLN A 115 -1.00 -8.06 -14.02
N GLU A 116 0.11 -8.46 -13.40
CA GLU A 116 0.12 -9.57 -12.44
C GLU A 116 -0.84 -9.30 -11.26
N THR A 117 -0.90 -8.06 -10.77
CA THR A 117 -1.92 -7.69 -9.76
C THR A 117 -3.33 -7.92 -10.28
N THR A 118 -3.65 -7.44 -11.48
CA THR A 118 -5.01 -7.57 -12.01
C THR A 118 -5.43 -9.03 -12.18
N GLU A 119 -4.49 -9.91 -12.54
CA GLU A 119 -4.70 -11.35 -12.66
C GLU A 119 -4.97 -11.97 -11.27
N VAL A 120 -4.14 -11.71 -10.26
CA VAL A 120 -4.38 -12.17 -8.88
C VAL A 120 -5.71 -11.66 -8.34
N ALA A 121 -6.03 -10.38 -8.55
CA ALA A 121 -7.29 -9.79 -8.10
C ALA A 121 -8.52 -10.43 -8.78
N GLN A 122 -8.41 -10.83 -10.05
CA GLN A 122 -9.48 -11.55 -10.74
C GLN A 122 -9.64 -12.96 -10.18
N GLU A 123 -8.53 -13.68 -9.96
CA GLU A 123 -8.55 -15.02 -9.38
C GLU A 123 -9.17 -15.03 -7.98
N GLU A 124 -8.83 -14.04 -7.14
CA GLU A 124 -9.44 -13.85 -5.82
C GLU A 124 -10.94 -13.59 -5.91
N LEU A 125 -11.37 -12.74 -6.84
CA LEU A 125 -12.79 -12.44 -7.05
C LEU A 125 -13.56 -13.68 -7.52
N ASP A 126 -13.04 -14.40 -8.52
CA ASP A 126 -13.65 -15.61 -9.08
C ASP A 126 -13.78 -16.73 -8.04
N ALA A 127 -12.84 -16.80 -7.10
CA ALA A 127 -12.83 -17.76 -6.01
C ALA A 127 -13.63 -17.32 -4.76
N ASP A 128 -14.17 -16.09 -4.74
CA ASP A 128 -14.71 -15.43 -3.53
C ASP A 128 -13.73 -15.54 -2.34
N ALA A 129 -12.46 -15.28 -2.60
CA ALA A 129 -11.39 -15.44 -1.62
C ALA A 129 -11.50 -14.46 -0.45
N ARG A 130 -10.84 -14.79 0.67
CA ARG A 130 -10.65 -13.91 1.83
C ARG A 130 -9.16 -13.82 2.17
N PRO A 131 -8.37 -13.02 1.43
CA PRO A 131 -6.96 -12.81 1.74
C PRO A 131 -6.78 -12.36 3.20
N GLU A 132 -5.83 -12.97 3.90
CA GLU A 132 -5.57 -12.66 5.31
C GLU A 132 -5.05 -11.24 5.47
N ILE A 133 -5.46 -10.58 6.56
CA ILE A 133 -4.99 -9.24 6.94
C ILE A 133 -3.86 -9.42 7.95
N ARG A 134 -2.79 -8.63 7.77
CA ARG A 134 -1.54 -8.74 8.53
C ARG A 134 -1.69 -8.35 9.99
N ASP A 135 -2.35 -7.22 10.23
CA ASP A 135 -2.46 -6.61 11.54
C ASP A 135 -3.77 -7.05 12.24
N PRO A 136 -3.82 -7.04 13.58
CA PRO A 136 -5.06 -7.22 14.31
C PRO A 136 -6.13 -6.23 13.83
N LEU A 137 -7.39 -6.68 13.78
CA LEU A 137 -8.50 -5.81 13.40
C LEU A 137 -8.83 -4.81 14.52
N PRO A 138 -9.24 -3.58 14.17
CA PRO A 138 -9.64 -2.60 15.17
C PRO A 138 -10.97 -3.02 15.81
N ASP A 139 -11.16 -2.69 17.08
CA ASP A 139 -12.50 -2.76 17.68
C ASP A 139 -13.37 -1.65 17.12
N VAL A 140 -14.36 -2.02 16.30
CA VAL A 140 -15.25 -1.06 15.67
C VAL A 140 -16.40 -0.60 16.59
N SER A 141 -16.57 -1.23 17.75
CA SER A 141 -17.76 -1.03 18.60
C SER A 141 -17.93 0.41 19.09
N GLY A 142 -16.83 1.11 19.36
CA GLY A 142 -16.81 2.48 19.86
C GLY A 142 -17.07 3.58 18.83
N TYR A 143 -17.14 3.26 17.53
CA TYR A 143 -17.34 4.26 16.48
C TYR A 143 -18.80 4.37 16.05
N ASP A 144 -19.27 5.60 15.85
CA ASP A 144 -20.59 5.91 15.32
C ASP A 144 -20.58 5.97 13.79
N THR A 145 -19.47 6.43 13.21
CA THR A 145 -19.27 6.56 11.75
C THR A 145 -18.02 5.82 11.30
N VAL A 146 -18.13 5.03 10.24
CA VAL A 146 -17.02 4.30 9.63
C VAL A 146 -16.95 4.58 8.14
N PHE A 147 -15.86 5.22 7.70
CA PHE A 147 -15.51 5.35 6.29
C PHE A 147 -14.80 4.08 5.81
N VAL A 148 -15.17 3.57 4.62
CA VAL A 148 -14.55 2.36 4.03
C VAL A 148 -13.98 2.69 2.65
N GLY A 149 -12.65 2.64 2.54
CA GLY A 149 -11.87 3.11 1.41
C GLY A 149 -11.14 2.02 0.64
N ALA A 150 -11.22 2.00 -0.69
CA ALA A 150 -10.29 1.18 -1.49
C ALA A 150 -10.16 1.68 -2.95
N PRO A 151 -9.12 1.24 -3.70
CA PRO A 151 -9.20 1.26 -5.15
C PRO A 151 -10.32 0.33 -5.64
N ILE A 152 -10.97 0.65 -6.76
CA ILE A 152 -11.89 -0.30 -7.42
C ILE A 152 -11.12 -1.33 -8.22
N TRP A 153 -11.30 -2.61 -7.89
CA TRP A 153 -10.81 -3.75 -8.67
C TRP A 153 -12.00 -4.54 -9.20
N TRP A 154 -12.04 -4.76 -10.52
CA TRP A 154 -13.10 -5.54 -11.18
C TRP A 154 -14.54 -5.10 -10.84
N GLY A 155 -14.73 -3.82 -10.52
CA GLY A 155 -16.05 -3.23 -10.25
C GLY A 155 -16.46 -3.23 -8.78
N GLU A 156 -15.61 -3.69 -7.86
CA GLU A 156 -15.91 -3.80 -6.43
C GLU A 156 -14.68 -3.46 -5.56
N TYR A 157 -14.86 -3.49 -4.24
CA TYR A 157 -13.77 -3.55 -3.28
C TYR A 157 -12.87 -4.78 -3.54
N PRO A 158 -11.54 -4.64 -3.39
CA PRO A 158 -10.61 -5.76 -3.39
C PRO A 158 -10.98 -6.80 -2.33
N MET A 159 -10.69 -8.08 -2.59
CA MET A 159 -11.13 -9.16 -1.71
C MET A 159 -10.54 -9.09 -0.30
N VAL A 160 -9.36 -8.50 -0.11
CA VAL A 160 -8.82 -8.21 1.23
C VAL A 160 -9.71 -7.25 2.05
N VAL A 161 -10.41 -6.32 1.39
CA VAL A 161 -11.40 -5.45 2.05
C VAL A 161 -12.65 -6.27 2.41
N ARG A 162 -13.06 -7.24 1.58
CA ARG A 162 -14.11 -8.19 1.96
C ARG A 162 -13.74 -9.00 3.21
N THR A 163 -12.47 -9.39 3.38
CA THR A 163 -12.01 -10.02 4.62
C THR A 163 -12.25 -9.14 5.84
N PHE A 164 -11.95 -7.84 5.75
CA PHE A 164 -12.26 -6.90 6.84
C PHE A 164 -13.77 -6.84 7.11
N LEU A 165 -14.59 -6.66 6.06
CA LEU A 165 -16.04 -6.52 6.19
C LEU A 165 -16.74 -7.79 6.72
N ASP A 166 -16.20 -8.97 6.46
CA ASP A 166 -16.77 -10.21 7.03
C ASP A 166 -16.41 -10.39 8.50
N ALA A 167 -15.38 -9.70 8.99
CA ALA A 167 -14.85 -9.88 10.33
C ALA A 167 -15.31 -8.83 11.35
N VAL A 168 -15.99 -7.77 10.89
CA VAL A 168 -16.51 -6.69 11.75
C VAL A 168 -18.03 -6.56 11.60
N ASP A 169 -18.69 -6.01 12.62
CA ASP A 169 -20.11 -5.67 12.55
C ASP A 169 -20.28 -4.15 12.52
N LEU A 170 -20.79 -3.64 11.39
CA LEU A 170 -21.08 -2.22 11.20
C LEU A 170 -22.58 -1.90 11.28
N ASN A 171 -23.43 -2.87 11.65
CA ASN A 171 -24.85 -2.61 11.86
C ASN A 171 -25.06 -1.58 12.99
N GLY A 172 -26.06 -0.71 12.81
CA GLY A 172 -26.36 0.39 13.74
C GLY A 172 -25.41 1.59 13.64
N LYS A 173 -24.40 1.56 12.76
CA LYS A 173 -23.46 2.65 12.50
C LYS A 173 -23.81 3.40 11.22
N THR A 174 -23.23 4.57 11.05
CA THR A 174 -23.15 5.25 9.75
C THR A 174 -21.96 4.68 8.99
N VAL A 175 -22.17 4.18 7.76
CA VAL A 175 -21.11 3.58 6.93
C VAL A 175 -21.00 4.33 5.62
N ILE A 176 -19.80 4.78 5.27
CA ILE A 176 -19.61 5.72 4.17
C ILE A 176 -18.51 5.20 3.22
N PRO A 177 -18.86 4.72 2.01
CA PRO A 177 -17.87 4.25 1.06
C PRO A 177 -17.09 5.42 0.46
N PHE A 178 -15.79 5.24 0.23
CA PHE A 178 -15.05 6.07 -0.70
C PHE A 178 -14.10 5.23 -1.54
N THR A 179 -13.84 5.67 -2.76
CA THR A 179 -13.08 4.86 -3.71
C THR A 179 -12.12 5.71 -4.52
N THR A 180 -11.03 5.06 -4.95
CA THR A 180 -10.24 5.58 -6.06
C THR A 180 -10.39 4.68 -7.28
N HIS A 181 -10.52 5.25 -8.47
CA HIS A 181 -10.81 4.48 -9.68
C HIS A 181 -10.20 5.09 -10.94
N GLU A 182 -10.29 4.38 -12.06
CA GLU A 182 -9.91 4.92 -13.39
C GLU A 182 -11.09 4.93 -14.39
N GLY A 183 -12.32 4.74 -13.90
CA GLY A 183 -13.54 4.92 -14.69
C GLY A 183 -14.80 4.38 -14.04
N SER A 184 -14.66 3.53 -13.03
CA SER A 184 -15.75 2.79 -12.41
C SER A 184 -16.63 3.58 -11.44
N GLY A 185 -16.22 4.78 -11.03
CA GLY A 185 -16.89 5.47 -9.91
C GLY A 185 -16.78 4.64 -8.64
N LEU A 186 -17.88 4.55 -7.88
CA LEU A 186 -17.98 3.71 -6.67
C LEU A 186 -18.03 2.19 -6.97
N GLY A 187 -18.13 1.75 -8.23
CA GLY A 187 -18.41 0.35 -8.53
C GLY A 187 -19.72 -0.12 -7.87
N ASN A 188 -19.71 -1.30 -7.25
CA ASN A 188 -20.83 -1.82 -6.46
C ASN A 188 -20.66 -1.64 -4.93
N THR A 189 -19.61 -0.94 -4.48
CA THR A 189 -19.20 -0.89 -3.07
C THR A 189 -20.33 -0.47 -2.13
N GLN A 190 -21.12 0.54 -2.50
CA GLN A 190 -22.26 0.98 -1.70
C GLN A 190 -23.34 -0.13 -1.57
N GLN A 191 -23.71 -0.78 -2.67
CA GLN A 191 -24.67 -1.89 -2.64
C GLN A 191 -24.16 -3.06 -1.79
N GLN A 192 -22.85 -3.33 -1.84
CA GLN A 192 -22.23 -4.36 -1.02
C GLN A 192 -22.37 -4.03 0.48
N LEU A 193 -22.09 -2.79 0.88
CA LEU A 193 -22.23 -2.34 2.26
C LEU A 193 -23.69 -2.41 2.74
N GLU A 194 -24.64 -1.96 1.91
CA GLU A 194 -26.07 -2.03 2.20
C GLU A 194 -26.56 -3.49 2.35
N ALA A 195 -26.04 -4.40 1.53
CA ALA A 195 -26.40 -5.82 1.59
C ALA A 195 -25.79 -6.53 2.80
N GLN A 196 -24.53 -6.23 3.12
CA GLN A 196 -23.80 -6.84 4.24
C GLN A 196 -24.33 -6.33 5.60
N TYR A 197 -24.64 -5.04 5.70
CA TYR A 197 -25.08 -4.39 6.94
C TYR A 197 -26.46 -3.74 6.77
N PRO A 198 -27.53 -4.54 6.70
CA PRO A 198 -28.89 -4.03 6.42
C PRO A 198 -29.45 -3.14 7.52
N GLN A 199 -28.81 -3.06 8.69
CA GLN A 199 -29.18 -2.16 9.80
C GLN A 199 -28.20 -1.00 9.97
N ALA A 200 -27.19 -0.87 9.11
CA ALA A 200 -26.37 0.33 9.03
C ALA A 200 -27.11 1.44 8.27
N THR A 201 -26.73 2.69 8.54
CA THR A 201 -27.09 3.82 7.70
C THR A 201 -25.96 4.03 6.69
N VAL A 202 -26.15 3.56 5.45
CA VAL A 202 -25.16 3.77 4.39
C VAL A 202 -25.43 5.11 3.72
N LEU A 203 -24.44 6.02 3.73
CA LEU A 203 -24.53 7.34 3.10
C LEU A 203 -23.84 7.37 1.73
N ASP A 204 -24.12 8.42 0.97
CA ASP A 204 -23.51 8.64 -0.35
C ASP A 204 -21.99 8.71 -0.26
N GLY A 205 -21.33 7.89 -1.08
CA GLY A 205 -19.88 7.80 -1.12
C GLY A 205 -19.20 8.81 -2.03
N LEU A 206 -17.87 8.93 -1.89
CA LEU A 206 -17.02 9.71 -2.79
C LEU A 206 -16.21 8.80 -3.72
N ALA A 207 -16.22 9.12 -5.01
CA ALA A 207 -15.40 8.44 -6.01
C ALA A 207 -14.43 9.43 -6.65
N VAL A 208 -13.12 9.17 -6.49
CA VAL A 208 -12.06 10.04 -7.00
C VAL A 208 -11.24 9.29 -8.05
N ARG A 209 -10.93 9.92 -9.20
CA ARG A 209 -10.00 9.30 -10.14
C ARG A 209 -8.60 9.22 -9.54
N GLY A 210 -7.90 8.11 -9.73
CA GLY A 210 -6.55 7.92 -9.19
C GLY A 210 -5.60 9.06 -9.62
N SER A 211 -5.67 9.46 -10.89
CA SER A 211 -4.92 10.60 -11.43
C SER A 211 -5.25 11.96 -10.80
N GLN A 212 -6.35 12.09 -10.07
CA GLN A 212 -6.83 13.33 -9.43
C GLN A 212 -6.70 13.28 -7.89
N ALA A 213 -6.35 12.13 -7.31
CA ALA A 213 -6.36 11.94 -5.85
C ALA A 213 -5.39 12.88 -5.08
N ALA A 214 -4.39 13.45 -5.76
CA ALA A 214 -3.46 14.40 -5.16
C ALA A 214 -4.01 15.83 -5.05
N ASP A 215 -5.06 16.16 -5.80
CA ASP A 215 -5.70 17.49 -5.84
C ASP A 215 -7.18 17.41 -5.42
N ALA A 216 -7.56 16.35 -4.71
CA ALA A 216 -8.94 16.01 -4.38
C ALA A 216 -9.47 16.74 -3.14
N GLU A 217 -8.67 17.59 -2.51
CA GLU A 217 -9.07 18.33 -1.31
C GLU A 217 -10.42 19.04 -1.45
N PRO A 218 -10.71 19.78 -2.54
CA PRO A 218 -11.99 20.48 -2.69
C PRO A 218 -13.18 19.52 -2.79
N ASP A 219 -12.99 18.36 -3.43
CA ASP A 219 -14.04 17.35 -3.57
C ASP A 219 -14.32 16.67 -2.22
N VAL A 220 -13.27 16.38 -1.45
CA VAL A 220 -13.40 15.82 -0.09
C VAL A 220 -14.08 16.83 0.84
N ASP A 221 -13.67 18.10 0.82
CA ASP A 221 -14.26 19.13 1.68
C ASP A 221 -15.75 19.32 1.39
N ALA A 222 -16.11 19.49 0.11
CA ALA A 222 -17.52 19.64 -0.27
C ALA A 222 -18.35 18.40 0.06
N TRP A 223 -17.77 17.20 -0.07
CA TRP A 223 -18.45 15.96 0.29
C TRP A 223 -18.69 15.84 1.78
N LEU A 224 -17.69 16.09 2.63
CA LEU A 224 -17.84 16.05 4.08
C LEU A 224 -18.84 17.10 4.58
N GLU A 225 -18.81 18.32 4.03
CA GLU A 225 -19.79 19.37 4.36
C GLU A 225 -21.23 18.93 4.06
N ASN A 226 -21.46 18.24 2.94
CA ASN A 226 -22.78 17.70 2.58
C ASN A 226 -23.23 16.57 3.51
N LEU A 227 -22.29 15.83 4.10
CA LEU A 227 -22.56 14.83 5.12
C LEU A 227 -22.77 15.46 6.52
N GLY A 228 -22.48 16.75 6.69
CA GLY A 228 -22.56 17.45 7.97
C GLY A 228 -21.38 17.16 8.90
N LEU A 229 -20.22 16.80 8.33
CA LEU A 229 -18.97 16.51 9.04
C LEU A 229 -17.95 17.63 8.89
#